data_AF-A0A5C3FLL7-F1
#
_entry.id   AF-A0A5C3FLL7-F1
#
_cell.length_a   1.000
_cell.length_b   1.000
_cell.length_c   1.000
_cell.angle_alpha   90.00
_cell.angle_beta   90.00
_cell.angle_gamma   90.00
#
_symmetry.space_group_name_H-M   'P 1'
#
loop_
_entity.id
_entity.type
_entity.pdbx_description
1 polymer ?
#
loop_
_entity_poly.entity_id
_entity_poly.type
_entity_poly.pdbx_seq_one_letter_code
_entity_poly.pdbx_strand_id
1 'polypeptide(L)'
;MLFRTASLVAFTVFCLARTGSCDSDTDDGFQKPSDEVSTEGLKVDSNQVMAYCFWNKPTENVPFACFTLKGDIRQRMRSPQNLKGYISPGGETFVVLAQAGGQSFTTEVNRVTIQSYDAQPNCLLIGVEEQPQGGDGEFGLTRHSGRDRVVCPGQSATHLDDAP
;
A
#
# COMPACT_ATOMS: atom_id res chain seq x y z
N MET A 1 -37.23 23.76 -52.49
CA MET A 1 -37.00 24.47 -51.20
C MET A 1 -37.25 23.46 -50.09
N LEU A 2 -36.20 23.01 -49.41
CA LEU A 2 -36.26 22.03 -48.32
C LEU A 2 -35.49 22.60 -47.13
N PHE A 3 -36.22 22.90 -46.06
CA PHE A 3 -35.68 23.35 -44.78
C PHE A 3 -34.98 22.18 -44.09
N ARG A 4 -33.73 22.37 -43.68
CA ARG A 4 -33.03 21.47 -42.76
C ARG A 4 -33.00 22.10 -41.37
N THR A 5 -33.64 21.41 -40.44
CA THR A 5 -33.68 21.63 -39.00
C THR A 5 -32.31 21.32 -38.38
N ALA A 6 -31.75 22.28 -37.65
CA ALA A 6 -30.57 22.08 -36.80
C ALA A 6 -31.04 21.88 -35.36
N SER A 7 -30.67 20.74 -34.75
CA SER A 7 -30.97 20.44 -33.35
C SER A 7 -29.87 20.97 -32.44
N LEU A 8 -30.33 21.63 -31.37
CA LEU A 8 -29.58 22.21 -30.26
C LEU A 8 -28.78 21.17 -29.46
N VAL A 9 -27.55 21.52 -29.07
CA VAL A 9 -27.01 21.16 -27.76
C VAL A 9 -26.34 22.41 -27.19
N ALA A 10 -27.07 23.10 -26.31
CA ALA A 10 -26.55 24.19 -25.52
C ALA A 10 -25.66 23.60 -24.41
N PHE A 11 -24.36 23.85 -24.48
CA PHE A 11 -23.48 23.73 -23.33
C PHE A 11 -23.77 24.89 -22.39
N THR A 12 -24.68 24.69 -21.43
CA THR A 12 -24.77 25.60 -20.28
C THR A 12 -23.75 25.16 -19.24
N VAL A 13 -22.56 25.73 -19.34
CA VAL A 13 -21.57 25.79 -18.26
C VAL A 13 -22.20 26.58 -17.12
N PHE A 14 -22.78 25.89 -16.15
CA PHE A 14 -23.22 26.47 -14.89
C PHE A 14 -22.00 26.66 -13.98
N CYS A 15 -21.21 27.70 -14.24
CA CYS A 15 -20.32 28.26 -13.23
C CYS A 15 -21.16 29.13 -12.29
N LEU A 16 -21.85 28.50 -11.33
CA LEU A 16 -22.38 29.21 -10.18
C LEU A 16 -21.20 29.65 -9.32
N ALA A 17 -20.90 30.95 -9.40
CA ALA A 17 -19.97 31.63 -8.54
C ALA A 17 -20.35 31.42 -7.06
N ARG A 18 -19.58 30.56 -6.39
CA ARG A 18 -19.32 30.67 -4.96
C ARG A 18 -17.87 31.09 -4.84
N THR A 19 -17.67 32.22 -4.16
CA THR A 19 -16.38 32.79 -3.76
C THR A 19 -15.39 31.69 -3.34
N GLY A 20 -14.13 31.86 -3.77
CA GLY A 20 -12.99 30.92 -3.72
C GLY A 20 -13.00 29.88 -2.61
N SER A 21 -12.55 28.66 -2.84
CA SER A 21 -11.38 28.26 -3.63
C SER A 21 -11.62 26.88 -4.24
N CYS A 22 -11.18 26.68 -5.49
CA CYS A 22 -10.92 25.35 -6.00
C CYS A 22 -9.57 24.92 -5.46
N ASP A 23 -9.50 24.64 -4.15
CA ASP A 23 -8.35 23.95 -3.59
C ASP A 23 -8.37 22.54 -4.17
N SER A 24 -7.48 22.37 -5.14
CA SER A 24 -7.04 21.06 -5.59
C SER A 24 -6.12 20.56 -4.49
N ASP A 25 -6.68 20.26 -3.32
CA ASP A 25 -6.00 19.53 -2.26
C ASP A 25 -5.71 18.14 -2.82
N THR A 26 -4.58 18.03 -3.51
CA THR A 26 -3.86 16.77 -3.58
C THR A 26 -3.33 16.61 -2.16
N ASP A 27 -4.23 16.14 -1.30
CA ASP A 27 -3.93 15.80 0.08
C ASP A 27 -2.99 14.59 0.02
N ASP A 28 -1.69 14.85 -0.10
CA ASP A 28 -0.61 13.93 0.28
C ASP A 28 -0.60 13.72 1.83
N GLY A 29 -1.71 14.02 2.50
CA GLY A 29 -1.97 13.75 3.89
C GLY A 29 -2.01 12.25 4.15
N PHE A 30 -1.30 11.87 5.19
CA PHE A 30 -1.37 10.56 5.80
C PHE A 30 -2.83 10.24 6.17
N GLN A 31 -3.52 9.48 5.33
CA GLN A 31 -4.89 9.05 5.64
C GLN A 31 -4.83 8.13 6.85
N LYS A 32 -5.52 8.52 7.94
CA LYS A 32 -5.63 7.70 9.15
C LYS A 32 -6.03 6.27 8.74
N PRO A 33 -5.28 5.24 9.17
CA PRO A 33 -5.65 3.85 8.89
C PRO A 33 -7.08 3.55 9.36
N SER A 34 -7.75 2.63 8.68
CA SER A 34 -8.99 2.04 9.19
C SER A 34 -8.70 1.42 10.56
N ASP A 35 -9.60 1.62 11.51
CA ASP A 35 -9.49 0.97 12.82
C ASP A 35 -9.78 -0.55 12.72
N GLU A 36 -10.33 -1.03 11.59
CA GLU A 36 -10.60 -2.45 11.32
C GLU A 36 -9.35 -3.19 10.83
N VAL A 37 -9.09 -4.34 11.45
CA VAL A 37 -8.00 -5.23 11.07
C VAL A 37 -8.43 -6.08 9.87
N SER A 38 -7.60 -6.10 8.83
CA SER A 38 -7.84 -6.90 7.63
C SER A 38 -6.53 -7.27 6.96
N THR A 39 -6.44 -8.52 6.49
CA THR A 39 -5.37 -9.02 5.60
C THR A 39 -5.93 -9.39 4.24
N GLU A 40 -6.92 -8.64 3.75
CA GLU A 40 -7.50 -8.85 2.44
C GLU A 40 -6.42 -9.00 1.36
N GLY A 41 -6.61 -9.97 0.47
CA GLY A 41 -5.64 -10.30 -0.58
C GLY A 41 -4.54 -11.28 -0.15
N LEU A 42 -4.35 -11.53 1.14
CA LEU A 42 -3.39 -12.49 1.66
C LEU A 42 -4.06 -13.80 2.09
N LYS A 43 -3.43 -14.94 1.77
CA LYS A 43 -3.94 -16.28 2.10
C LYS A 43 -3.02 -17.00 3.08
N VAL A 44 -3.57 -17.74 4.03
CA VAL A 44 -2.74 -18.58 4.91
C VAL A 44 -2.24 -19.79 4.13
N ASP A 45 -0.94 -19.85 3.85
CA ASP A 45 -0.28 -20.97 3.18
C ASP A 45 1.22 -21.02 3.55
N SER A 46 1.56 -21.93 4.47
CA SER A 46 2.93 -22.08 4.95
C SER A 46 3.89 -22.54 3.86
N ASN A 47 3.44 -23.36 2.91
CA ASN A 47 4.32 -23.90 1.88
C ASN A 47 4.75 -22.79 0.92
N GLN A 48 3.82 -21.88 0.60
CA GLN A 48 4.12 -20.71 -0.22
C GLN A 48 5.08 -19.77 0.52
N VAL A 49 4.83 -19.45 1.79
CA VAL A 49 5.76 -18.60 2.57
C VAL A 49 7.17 -19.22 2.63
N MET A 50 7.30 -20.54 2.83
CA MET A 50 8.58 -21.24 2.77
C MET A 50 9.26 -21.13 1.41
N ALA A 51 8.50 -21.37 0.35
CA ALA A 51 8.99 -21.32 -1.04
C ALA A 51 9.55 -19.94 -1.41
N TYR A 52 8.83 -18.86 -1.07
CA TYR A 52 9.24 -17.50 -1.37
C TYR A 52 10.33 -16.96 -0.44
N CYS A 53 10.14 -17.07 0.89
CA CYS A 53 10.96 -16.34 1.85
C CYS A 53 12.19 -17.08 2.37
N PHE A 54 12.23 -18.41 2.26
CA PHE A 54 13.28 -19.21 2.89
C PHE A 54 14.03 -20.11 1.92
N TRP A 55 13.35 -20.63 0.88
CA TRP A 55 13.97 -21.58 -0.05
C TRP A 55 14.34 -20.99 -1.40
N ASN A 56 13.94 -19.74 -1.67
CA ASN A 56 14.14 -19.06 -2.96
C ASN A 56 13.69 -19.94 -4.15
N LYS A 57 12.54 -20.60 -3.99
CA LYS A 57 11.88 -21.46 -4.99
C LYS A 57 10.45 -20.97 -5.20
N PRO A 58 10.26 -19.72 -5.69
CA PRO A 58 8.93 -19.13 -5.84
C PRO A 58 8.07 -19.96 -6.81
N THR A 59 6.77 -20.02 -6.53
CA THR A 59 5.82 -20.78 -7.36
C THR A 59 5.31 -19.98 -8.56
N GLU A 60 5.32 -18.64 -8.45
CA GLU A 60 5.06 -17.70 -9.54
C GLU A 60 6.33 -16.90 -9.87
N ASN A 61 6.60 -16.66 -11.15
CA ASN A 61 7.74 -15.86 -11.61
C ASN A 61 7.38 -14.37 -11.65
N VAL A 62 7.17 -13.79 -10.47
CA VAL A 62 6.88 -12.36 -10.26
C VAL A 62 7.79 -11.79 -9.17
N PRO A 63 8.10 -10.48 -9.18
CA PRO A 63 8.78 -9.85 -8.05
C PRO A 63 7.97 -10.03 -6.76
N PHE A 64 8.66 -10.12 -5.63
CA PHE A 64 8.02 -10.32 -4.34
C PHE A 64 8.87 -9.74 -3.21
N ALA A 65 8.23 -9.43 -2.09
CA ALA A 65 8.88 -9.00 -0.87
C ALA A 65 8.37 -9.83 0.31
N CYS A 66 9.32 -10.29 1.12
CA CYS A 66 9.04 -11.00 2.36
C CYS A 66 9.13 -10.05 3.54
N PHE A 67 8.23 -10.24 4.50
CA PHE A 67 8.12 -9.41 5.68
C PHE A 67 8.08 -10.29 6.93
N THR A 68 8.61 -9.76 8.02
CA THR A 68 8.51 -10.34 9.35
C THR A 68 8.11 -9.30 10.37
N LEU A 69 7.46 -9.72 11.46
CA LEU A 69 7.13 -8.89 12.62
C LEU A 69 7.11 -9.76 13.87
N LYS A 70 7.11 -9.14 15.05
CA LYS A 70 6.70 -9.83 16.27
C LYS A 70 5.18 -9.83 16.39
N GLY A 71 4.60 -11.01 16.55
CA GLY A 71 3.15 -11.23 16.68
C GLY A 71 2.50 -11.68 15.37
N ASP A 72 1.17 -11.55 15.30
CA ASP A 72 0.37 -12.03 14.18
C ASP A 72 -0.10 -10.86 13.30
N ILE A 73 0.32 -10.83 12.03
CA ILE A 73 -0.08 -9.79 11.08
C ILE A 73 -1.60 -9.72 10.89
N ARG A 74 -2.33 -10.81 11.07
CA ARG A 74 -3.80 -10.85 10.98
C ARG A 74 -4.50 -10.10 12.10
N GLN A 75 -3.76 -9.70 13.13
CA GLN A 75 -4.24 -8.87 14.24
C GLN A 75 -3.74 -7.42 14.13
N ARG A 76 -2.80 -7.15 13.22
CA ARG A 76 -2.08 -5.87 13.12
C ARG A 76 -2.26 -5.14 11.81
N MET A 77 -2.50 -5.86 10.70
CA MET A 77 -2.66 -5.23 9.39
C MET A 77 -3.97 -4.46 9.30
N ARG A 78 -3.88 -3.22 8.83
CA ARG A 78 -4.98 -2.32 8.57
C ARG A 78 -4.85 -1.75 7.16
N SER A 79 -5.97 -1.31 6.61
CA SER A 79 -6.04 -0.65 5.29
C SER A 79 -5.26 -1.37 4.17
N PRO A 80 -5.41 -2.70 4.00
CA PRO A 80 -4.73 -3.38 2.89
C PRO A 80 -5.25 -2.83 1.56
N GLN A 81 -4.34 -2.53 0.64
CA GLN A 81 -4.66 -2.06 -0.72
C GLN A 81 -3.97 -2.95 -1.74
N ASN A 82 -4.78 -3.61 -2.58
CA ASN A 82 -4.32 -4.37 -3.73
C ASN A 82 -3.25 -5.43 -3.38
N LEU A 83 -3.33 -6.02 -2.18
CA LEU A 83 -2.38 -7.04 -1.78
C LEU A 83 -2.68 -8.37 -2.48
N LYS A 84 -1.62 -9.10 -2.81
CA LYS A 84 -1.68 -10.53 -3.12
C LYS A 84 -0.50 -11.21 -2.46
N GLY A 85 -0.75 -12.34 -1.82
CA GLY A 85 0.35 -13.12 -1.27
C GLY A 85 -0.10 -14.09 -0.20
N TYR A 86 0.85 -14.42 0.69
CA TYR A 86 0.69 -15.53 1.62
C TYR A 86 1.19 -15.18 3.01
N ILE A 87 0.52 -15.72 4.03
CA ILE A 87 0.84 -15.54 5.44
C ILE A 87 1.16 -16.92 6.05
N SER A 88 2.17 -16.95 6.92
CA SER A 88 2.50 -18.13 7.71
C SER A 88 1.40 -18.45 8.72
N PRO A 89 1.24 -19.70 9.18
CA PRO A 89 0.18 -20.05 10.12
C PRO A 89 0.19 -19.24 11.43
N GLY A 90 1.36 -18.84 11.93
CA GLY A 90 1.50 -17.99 13.13
C GLY A 90 1.38 -16.50 12.86
N GLY A 91 1.42 -16.06 11.59
CA GLY A 91 1.26 -14.67 11.20
C GLY A 91 2.50 -13.79 11.36
N GLU A 92 3.62 -14.34 11.82
CA GLU A 92 4.88 -13.62 12.06
C GLU A 92 5.66 -13.36 10.78
N THR A 93 5.43 -14.16 9.74
CA THR A 93 6.06 -14.04 8.42
C THR A 93 5.00 -14.04 7.32
N PHE A 94 5.16 -13.17 6.33
CA PHE A 94 4.30 -13.14 5.15
C PHE A 94 5.07 -12.66 3.92
N VAL A 95 4.53 -12.94 2.74
CA VAL A 95 5.05 -12.50 1.44
C VAL A 95 3.98 -11.74 0.70
N VAL A 96 4.38 -10.64 0.04
CA VAL A 96 3.54 -9.91 -0.92
C VAL A 96 4.14 -10.07 -2.31
N LEU A 97 3.31 -10.49 -3.26
CA LEU A 97 3.65 -10.63 -4.67
C LEU A 97 3.31 -9.34 -5.41
N ALA A 98 4.19 -8.96 -6.33
CA ALA A 98 3.98 -7.82 -7.21
C ALA A 98 2.72 -8.01 -8.06
N GLN A 99 1.90 -6.97 -8.15
CA GLN A 99 0.75 -6.91 -9.02
C GLN A 99 0.68 -5.56 -9.74
N ALA A 100 -0.19 -5.46 -10.75
CA ALA A 100 -0.49 -4.19 -11.39
C ALA A 100 -1.18 -3.24 -10.39
N GLY A 101 -0.78 -1.97 -10.40
CA GLY A 101 -1.26 -0.96 -9.45
C GLY A 101 -0.41 -0.88 -8.19
N GLY A 102 -0.55 0.23 -7.45
CA GLY A 102 0.13 0.40 -6.17
C GLY A 102 -0.37 -0.61 -5.13
N GLN A 103 0.52 -1.11 -4.30
CA GLN A 103 0.18 -2.01 -3.19
C GLN A 103 0.62 -1.37 -1.88
N SER A 104 -0.22 -1.44 -0.86
CA SER A 104 0.15 -0.88 0.45
C SER A 104 -0.63 -1.53 1.59
N PHE A 105 -0.11 -1.37 2.79
CA PHE A 105 -0.83 -1.70 4.02
C PHE A 105 -0.27 -0.89 5.18
N THR A 106 -0.95 -0.98 6.31
CA THR A 106 -0.53 -0.32 7.55
C THR A 106 -0.51 -1.31 8.71
N THR A 107 0.33 -1.04 9.71
CA THR A 107 0.27 -1.62 11.06
C THR A 107 -0.05 -0.50 12.05
N GLU A 108 0.03 -0.76 13.35
CA GLU A 108 -0.07 0.29 14.39
C GLU A 108 1.05 1.33 14.30
N VAL A 109 2.20 0.93 13.74
CA VAL A 109 3.45 1.71 13.81
C VAL A 109 4.04 2.00 12.44
N ASN A 110 3.72 1.20 11.41
CA ASN A 110 4.28 1.39 10.08
C ASN A 110 3.18 1.62 9.04
N ARG A 111 3.51 2.39 8.01
CA ARG A 111 2.87 2.38 6.71
C ARG A 111 3.87 1.78 5.72
N VAL A 112 3.40 0.81 4.94
CA VAL A 112 4.24 0.09 3.98
C VAL A 112 3.68 0.31 2.59
N THR A 113 4.51 0.79 1.68
CA THR A 113 4.22 0.92 0.25
C THR A 113 5.10 -0.03 -0.54
N ILE A 114 4.53 -0.63 -1.58
CA ILE A 114 5.18 -1.64 -2.40
C ILE A 114 4.94 -1.27 -3.87
N GLN A 115 6.03 -1.06 -4.60
CA GLN A 115 5.99 -0.62 -5.99
C GLN A 115 7.01 -1.38 -6.83
N SER A 116 6.74 -1.51 -8.13
CA SER A 116 7.74 -1.96 -9.09
C SER A 116 8.93 -1.01 -9.12
N TYR A 117 10.14 -1.55 -9.30
CA TYR A 117 11.34 -0.74 -9.43
C TYR A 117 11.83 -0.72 -10.87
N ASP A 118 11.62 0.39 -11.59
CA ASP A 118 11.87 0.51 -13.03
C ASP A 118 13.32 0.19 -13.44
N ALA A 119 14.29 0.49 -12.57
CA ALA A 119 15.70 0.23 -12.86
C ALA A 119 16.07 -1.26 -12.75
N GLN A 120 15.30 -2.07 -11.99
CA GLN A 120 15.49 -3.52 -11.88
C GLN A 120 14.11 -4.22 -11.85
N PRO A 121 13.59 -4.67 -13.01
CA PRO A 121 12.22 -5.16 -13.15
C PRO A 121 11.85 -6.38 -12.29
N ASN A 122 12.86 -7.12 -11.81
CA ASN A 122 12.68 -8.27 -10.93
C ASN A 122 12.69 -7.89 -9.44
N CYS A 123 12.79 -6.61 -9.11
CA CYS A 123 12.86 -6.09 -7.74
C CYS A 123 11.71 -5.13 -7.46
N LEU A 124 11.45 -4.95 -6.16
CA LEU A 124 10.43 -4.04 -5.65
C LEU A 124 11.08 -2.90 -4.88
N LEU A 125 10.51 -1.71 -4.99
CA LEU A 125 10.77 -0.60 -4.09
C LEU A 125 9.78 -0.70 -2.92
N ILE A 126 10.32 -0.85 -1.71
CA ILE A 126 9.57 -0.96 -0.48
C ILE A 126 9.82 0.30 0.33
N GLY A 127 8.77 1.09 0.56
CA GLY A 127 8.79 2.21 1.49
C GLY A 127 8.21 1.77 2.84
N VAL A 128 8.95 2.00 3.92
CA VAL A 128 8.46 1.81 5.29
C VAL A 128 8.53 3.14 6.03
N GLU A 129 7.38 3.69 6.37
CA GLU A 129 7.22 4.95 7.08
C GLU A 129 6.70 4.67 8.49
N GLU A 130 7.23 5.36 9.49
CA GLU A 130 6.62 5.35 10.84
C GLU A 130 5.32 6.16 10.84
N GLN A 131 4.26 5.58 11.42
CA GLN A 131 3.00 6.27 11.60
C GLN A 131 3.09 7.30 12.73
N PRO A 132 2.44 8.47 12.57
CA PRO A 132 2.30 9.42 13.67
C PRO A 132 1.52 8.76 14.81
N GLN A 133 2.18 8.58 15.97
CA GLN A 133 1.51 8.21 17.21
C GLN A 133 0.69 9.42 17.67
N GLY A 134 -0.63 9.30 17.66
CA GLY A 134 -1.54 10.40 17.94
C GLY A 134 -1.29 11.01 19.32
N GLY A 135 -0.77 12.23 19.34
CA GLY A 135 -0.98 13.20 20.40
C GLY A 135 -2.12 14.12 20.00
N ASP A 136 -3.04 14.36 20.93
CA ASP A 136 -4.15 15.29 20.87
C ASP A 136 -3.67 16.73 20.83
N GLY A 137 -3.13 17.16 19.69
CA GLY A 137 -2.79 18.55 19.47
C GLY A 137 -1.63 18.72 18.51
N GLU A 138 -1.88 19.48 17.45
CA GLU A 138 -0.89 19.95 16.49
C GLU A 138 -0.41 18.86 15.51
N PHE A 139 -1.01 18.83 14.33
CA PHE A 139 -0.37 18.30 13.11
C PHE A 139 0.82 19.20 12.76
N GLY A 140 1.80 19.27 13.65
CA GLY A 140 3.13 19.78 13.37
C GLY A 140 3.85 18.80 12.47
N LEU A 141 4.76 19.30 11.65
CA LEU A 141 5.63 18.54 10.75
C LEU A 141 6.45 17.49 11.51
N THR A 142 5.83 16.37 11.91
CA THR A 142 6.53 15.21 12.43
C THR A 142 7.39 14.68 11.30
N ARG A 143 8.69 14.86 11.43
CA ARG A 143 9.67 14.37 10.46
C ARG A 143 9.52 12.85 10.35
N HIS A 144 8.84 12.41 9.29
CA HIS A 144 8.64 11.00 8.99
C HIS A 144 10.00 10.34 8.75
N SER A 145 10.37 9.39 9.60
CA SER A 145 11.51 8.52 9.33
C SER A 145 11.03 7.45 8.35
N GLY A 146 11.18 7.73 7.06
CA GLY A 146 10.92 6.77 5.98
C GLY A 146 12.21 6.03 5.63
N ARG A 147 12.11 4.72 5.42
CA ARG A 147 13.19 3.91 4.85
C ARG A 147 12.70 3.28 3.55
N ASP A 148 13.21 3.79 2.44
CA ASP A 148 13.02 3.16 1.13
C ASP A 148 14.14 2.14 0.90
N ARG A 149 13.75 0.97 0.42
CA ARG A 149 14.68 -0.11 0.10
C ARG A 149 14.26 -0.85 -1.16
N VAL A 150 15.24 -1.12 -2.02
CA VAL A 150 15.07 -2.05 -3.13
C VAL A 150 15.24 -3.48 -2.61
N VAL A 151 14.20 -4.30 -2.82
CA VAL A 151 14.15 -5.72 -2.42
C VAL A 151 14.05 -6.58 -3.66
N CYS A 152 14.99 -7.51 -3.79
CA CYS A 152 15.05 -8.47 -4.89
C CYS A 152 14.85 -9.90 -4.36
N PRO A 153 14.40 -10.85 -5.19
CA PRO A 153 14.30 -12.26 -4.82
C PRO A 153 15.58 -12.80 -4.17
N GLY A 154 15.40 -13.58 -3.11
CA GLY A 154 16.51 -14.17 -2.34
C GLY A 154 17.12 -13.25 -1.27
N GLN A 155 16.67 -11.99 -1.16
CA GLN A 155 17.06 -11.15 -0.02
C GLN A 155 16.30 -11.54 1.26
N SER A 156 16.91 -11.23 2.40
CA SER A 156 16.29 -11.41 3.71
C SER A 156 15.00 -10.60 3.82
N ALA A 157 14.02 -11.15 4.54
CA ALA A 157 12.76 -10.46 4.81
C ALA A 157 12.98 -9.08 5.45
N THR A 158 12.13 -8.12 5.10
CA THR A 158 12.05 -6.82 5.75
C THR A 158 11.39 -6.99 7.13
N HIS A 159 12.10 -6.64 8.19
CA HIS A 159 11.52 -6.63 9.53
C HIS A 159 10.73 -5.34 9.73
N LEU A 160 9.45 -5.48 10.09
CA LEU A 160 8.57 -4.38 10.47
C LEU A 160 8.75 -4.07 11.95
N ASP A 161 8.56 -2.82 12.32
CA ASP A 161 8.74 -2.39 13.70
C ASP A 161 7.62 -2.95 14.59
N ASP A 162 7.98 -3.20 15.84
CA ASP A 162 7.04 -3.72 16.83
C ASP A 162 6.14 -2.60 17.34
N ALA A 163 4.89 -2.97 17.68
CA ALA A 163 4.06 -2.07 18.44
C ALA A 163 4.68 -1.86 19.84
N PRO A 164 4.71 -0.62 20.38
CA PRO A 164 5.23 -0.33 21.71
C PRO A 164 4.47 -1.06 22.83
#